data_AF-A0A1I1E2Q9-F1
#
_entry.id   AF-A0A1I1E2Q9-F1
#
_cell.length_a   1.000
_cell.length_b   1.000
_cell.length_c   1.000
_cell.angle_alpha   90.00
_cell.angle_beta   90.00
_cell.angle_gamma   90.00
#
_symmetry.space_group_name_H-M   'P 1'
#
loop_
_entity.id
_entity.type
_entity.pdbx_description
1 polymer ?
#
loop_
_entity_poly.entity_id
_entity_poly.type
_entity_poly.pdbx_seq_one_letter_code
_entity_poly.pdbx_strand_id
1 'polypeptide(L)' 'MSRPTPDVVLCPGGPMLLRGEHLVMDDDGVEHPTTRPISAVCRCGKSATKPWCDGTHKVIPERLRP' A
#
# COMPACT_ATOMS: atom_id res chain seq x y z
N MET A 1 -3.65 26.86 -12.27
CA MET A 1 -3.64 25.49 -12.84
C MET A 1 -3.48 24.51 -11.67
N SER A 2 -4.43 23.59 -11.47
CA SER A 2 -4.35 22.62 -10.37
C SER A 2 -3.23 21.61 -10.67
N ARG A 3 -2.41 21.27 -9.68
CA ARG A 3 -1.39 20.22 -9.85
C ARG A 3 -2.11 18.88 -10.06
N PRO A 4 -1.65 18.02 -10.98
CA PRO A 4 -2.20 16.68 -11.10
C PRO A 4 -2.03 15.95 -9.77
N THR A 5 -3.09 15.28 -9.34
CA THR A 5 -3.03 14.45 -8.12
C THR A 5 -2.27 13.18 -8.46
N PRO A 6 -1.25 12.79 -7.68
CA PRO A 6 -0.49 11.59 -7.98
C PRO A 6 -1.34 10.33 -7.76
N ASP A 7 -1.26 9.40 -8.70
CA ASP A 7 -1.93 8.09 -8.62
C ASP A 7 -1.25 7.16 -7.62
N VAL A 8 0.06 7.35 -7.40
CA VAL A 8 0.87 6.58 -6.45
C VAL A 8 1.50 7.51 -5.43
N VAL A 9 1.28 7.25 -4.13
CA VAL A 9 1.88 8.01 -3.03
C VAL A 9 2.52 7.06 -2.02
N LEU A 10 3.81 7.29 -1.72
CA LEU A 10 4.49 6.61 -0.64
C LEU A 10 4.32 7.39 0.66
N CYS A 11 3.63 6.80 1.64
CA CYS A 11 3.54 7.39 2.97
C CYS A 11 4.80 7.05 3.79
N PRO A 12 5.53 8.04 4.34
CA PRO A 12 6.64 7.78 5.24
C PRO A 12 6.21 6.91 6.43
N GLY A 13 6.94 5.83 6.71
CA GLY A 13 6.58 4.88 7.79
C GLY A 13 5.31 4.07 7.52
N GLY A 14 4.72 4.18 6.34
CA GLY A 14 3.36 3.73 6.05
C GLY A 14 3.22 3.00 4.71
N PRO A 15 1.97 2.81 4.26
CA PRO A 15 1.67 2.07 3.04
C PRO A 15 2.00 2.89 1.78
N MET A 16 1.96 2.21 0.64
CA MET A 16 1.82 2.85 -0.68
C MET A 16 0.33 3.02 -0.97
N LEU A 17 -0.12 4.24 -1.27
CA LEU A 17 -1.49 4.52 -1.68
C LEU A 17 -1.56 4.51 -3.21
N LEU A 18 -2.49 3.73 -3.74
CA LEU A 18 -2.83 3.65 -5.15
C LEU A 18 -4.22 4.25 -5.35
N ARG A 19 -4.36 5.25 -6.22
CA ARG A 19 -5.63 5.89 -6.57
C ARG A 19 -6.13 5.38 -7.91
N GLY A 20 -7.36 4.87 -7.95
CA GLY A 20 -7.91 4.27 -9.18
C GLY A 20 -7.37 2.86 -9.44
N GLU A 21 -7.52 2.41 -10.68
CA GLU A 21 -7.34 1.00 -11.06
C GLU A 21 -5.87 0.63 -11.25
N HIS A 22 -5.41 -0.34 -10.47
CA HIS A 22 -4.07 -0.91 -10.53
C HIS A 22 -4.14 -2.44 -10.32
N LEU A 23 -3.15 -3.15 -10.85
CA LEU A 23 -2.86 -4.54 -10.52
C LEU A 23 -1.66 -4.59 -9.58
N VAL A 24 -1.80 -5.27 -8.45
CA VAL A 24 -0.72 -5.47 -7.48
C VAL A 24 -0.35 -6.95 -7.49
N MET A 25 0.87 -7.27 -7.90
CA MET A 25 1.38 -8.63 -7.85
C MET A 25 2.03 -8.89 -6.49
N ASP A 26 1.72 -10.02 -5.86
CA ASP A 26 2.35 -10.45 -4.61
C ASP A 26 3.62 -11.30 -4.85
N ASP A 27 4.25 -11.73 -3.76
CA ASP A 27 5.49 -12.52 -3.80
C ASP A 27 5.28 -13.93 -4.38
N ASP A 28 4.03 -14.43 -4.40
CA ASP A 28 3.65 -15.71 -5.00
C ASP A 28 3.29 -15.57 -6.50
N GLY A 29 3.35 -14.34 -7.03
CA GLY A 29 3.00 -14.02 -8.42
C GLY A 29 1.50 -13.88 -8.67
N VAL A 30 0.68 -13.80 -7.63
CA VAL A 30 -0.77 -13.62 -7.76
C VAL A 30 -1.09 -12.14 -7.97
N GLU A 31 -1.94 -11.85 -8.95
CA GLU A 31 -2.41 -10.49 -9.24
C GLU A 31 -3.64 -10.13 -8.40
N HIS A 32 -3.58 -8.97 -7.75
CA HIS A 32 -4.63 -8.41 -6.92
C HIS A 32 -5.10 -7.07 -7.51
N PRO A 33 -6.28 -7.01 -8.15
CA PRO A 33 -6.83 -5.75 -8.64
C PRO A 33 -7.28 -4.86 -7.48
N THR A 34 -7.00 -3.56 -7.58
CA THR A 34 -7.56 -2.58 -6.66
C THR A 34 -9.06 -2.44 -6.86
N THR A 35 -9.83 -2.51 -5.77
CA THR A 35 -11.31 -2.44 -5.82
C THR A 35 -11.88 -1.18 -5.17
N ARG A 36 -11.03 -0.31 -4.64
CA ARG A 36 -11.41 0.90 -3.91
C ARG A 36 -10.85 2.14 -4.61
N PRO A 37 -11.49 3.31 -4.46
CA PRO A 37 -10.96 4.58 -5.00
C PRO A 37 -9.52 4.85 -4.56
N ILE A 38 -9.18 4.43 -3.34
CA ILE A 38 -7.81 4.41 -2.83
C ILE A 38 -7.57 3.05 -2.17
N SER A 39 -6.57 2.33 -2.64
CA SER A 39 -6.10 1.07 -2.04
C SER A 39 -4.74 1.28 -1.39
N ALA A 40 -4.52 0.66 -0.23
CA ALA A 40 -3.28 0.80 0.52
C ALA A 40 -2.49 -0.52 0.45
N VAL A 41 -1.31 -0.49 -0.16
CA VAL A 41 -0.41 -1.64 -0.29
C VAL A 41 0.58 -1.65 0.88
N CYS A 42 0.76 -2.82 1.48
CA CYS A 42 1.69 -3.03 2.58
C CYS A 42 3.13 -2.86 2.09
N ARG A 43 3.91 -2.02 2.78
CA ARG A 43 5.36 -1.92 2.57
C ARG A 43 6.18 -2.48 3.73
N CYS A 44 5.57 -2.78 4.89
CA CYS A 44 6.29 -3.25 6.08
C CYS A 44 6.51 -4.78 6.12
N GLY A 45 5.87 -5.54 5.23
CA GLY A 45 5.95 -7.01 5.20
C GLY A 45 5.27 -7.73 6.37
N LYS A 46 4.66 -7.00 7.31
CA LYS A 46 4.03 -7.57 8.53
C LYS A 46 2.51 -7.69 8.48
N SER A 47 1.87 -7.20 7.41
CA SER A 47 0.42 -7.35 7.29
C SER A 47 0.01 -8.82 7.21
N ALA A 48 -1.13 -9.13 7.83
CA ALA A 48 -1.84 -10.40 7.72
C ALA A 48 -2.70 -10.50 6.45
N THR A 49 -2.99 -9.37 5.80
CA THR A 49 -3.84 -9.30 4.59
C THR A 49 -3.05 -8.85 3.37
N LYS A 50 -1.81 -9.35 3.21
CA LYS A 50 -0.99 -9.02 2.03
C LYS A 50 -1.77 -9.29 0.73
N PRO A 51 -1.55 -8.47 -0.32
CA PRO A 51 -0.61 -7.35 -0.41
C PRO A 51 -1.10 -6.06 0.28
N TRP A 52 -2.27 -6.06 0.88
CA TRP A 52 -2.91 -4.87 1.44
C TRP A 52 -2.39 -4.50 2.82
N CYS A 53 -2.47 -3.22 3.16
CA CYS A 53 -2.15 -2.71 4.48
C CYS A 53 -3.35 -2.81 5.43
N ASP A 54 -3.19 -3.56 6.52
CA ASP A 54 -4.16 -3.68 7.63
C ASP A 54 -3.89 -2.73 8.82
N GLY A 55 -2.85 -1.90 8.72
CA GLY A 55 -2.44 -0.99 9.80
C GLY A 55 -1.37 -1.53 10.74
N THR A 56 -0.88 -2.76 10.56
CA THR A 56 0.18 -3.36 11.40
C THR A 56 1.43 -2.47 11.52
N HIS A 57 1.75 -1.68 10.49
CA HIS A 57 2.88 -0.73 10.54
C HIS A 57 2.81 0.28 11.70
N LYS A 58 1.61 0.56 12.23
CA LYS A 58 1.41 1.50 13.34
C LYS A 58 1.81 0.92 14.70
N VAL A 59 1.78 -0.41 14.85
CA VAL A 59 1.99 -1.09 16.14
C VAL A 59 3.34 -1.83 16.23
N ILE A 60 4.11 -1.88 15.14
CA ILE A 60 5.49 -2.40 15.14
C ILE A 60 6.52 -1.30 15.45
N PRO A 61 7.73 -1.68 15.93
CA PRO A 61 8.83 -0.74 16.13
C PRO A 61 9.16 0.10 14.90
N GLU A 62 9.57 1.35 15.10
CA GLU A 62 9.86 2.30 14.01
C GLU A 62 10.93 1.78 13.03
N ARG A 63 11.95 1.09 13.56
CA ARG A 63 13.00 0.43 12.74
C ARG A 63 12.50 -0.65 11.78
N LEU A 64 11.26 -1.11 11.94
CA LEU A 64 10.61 -2.11 11.08
C LEU A 64 9.56 -1.48 10.16
N ARG A 65 9.33 -0.17 10.28
CA ARG A 65 8.47 0.56 9.36
C ARG A 65 9.23 0.87 8.06
N PRO A 66 8.53 0.91 6.92
CA PRO A 66 9.10 1.17 5.60
C PRO A 66 9.31 2.65 5.31
#